data_AF-A0A3Q0DQB2-F1
#
_entry.id   AF-A0A3Q0DQB2-F1
#
_cell.length_a   1.000
_cell.length_b   1.000
_cell.length_c   1.000
_cell.angle_alpha   90.00
_cell.angle_beta   90.00
_cell.angle_gamma   90.00
#
_symmetry.space_group_name_H-M   'P 1'
#
loop_
_entity.id
_entity.type
_entity.pdbx_description
1 polymer ?
#
loop_
_entity_poly.entity_id
_entity_poly.type
_entity_poly.pdbx_seq_one_letter_code
_entity_poly.pdbx_strand_id
1 'polypeptide(L)'
;MDRNVEMFMTIEKSLVQNNCLSRPNIFLCPEIEPKLLGKLKDIIKRHQGTVTEDKSNASHVVYPVPGNLEEEEWVRPVMKRDKQVLLHWGYYPD
;
A
#
# COMPACT_ATOMS: atom_id res chain seq x y z
N MET A 1 -10.55 10.48 -27.88
CA MET A 1 -10.66 9.98 -26.49
C MET A 1 -11.92 10.59 -25.90
N ASP A 2 -12.58 9.98 -24.92
CA ASP A 2 -13.76 10.59 -24.31
C ASP A 2 -13.37 11.93 -23.63
N ARG A 3 -14.18 12.98 -23.80
CA ARG A 3 -13.86 14.34 -23.31
C ARG A 3 -13.65 14.38 -21.79
N ASN A 4 -14.36 13.54 -21.04
CA ASN A 4 -14.19 13.48 -19.59
C ASN A 4 -12.87 12.83 -19.23
N VAL A 5 -12.42 11.82 -20.00
CA VAL A 5 -11.12 11.17 -19.81
C VAL A 5 -9.96 12.15 -20.02
N GLU A 6 -10.02 12.97 -21.07
CA GLU A 6 -9.00 14.02 -21.31
C GLU A 6 -8.98 15.07 -20.19
N MET A 7 -10.15 15.45 -19.67
CA MET A 7 -10.27 16.35 -18.54
C MET A 7 -9.59 15.77 -17.29
N PHE A 8 -9.87 14.50 -16.95
CA PHE A 8 -9.23 13.83 -15.81
C PHE A 8 -7.71 13.71 -15.96
N MET A 9 -7.21 13.39 -17.17
CA MET A 9 -5.77 13.37 -17.43
C MET A 9 -5.12 14.74 -17.22
N THR A 10 -5.81 15.81 -17.59
CA THR A 10 -5.32 17.19 -17.43
C THR A 10 -5.29 17.60 -15.95
N ILE A 11 -6.33 17.26 -15.18
CA ILE A 11 -6.40 17.49 -13.73
C ILE A 11 -5.27 16.72 -13.05
N GLU A 12 -5.12 15.42 -13.32
CA GLU A 12 -4.08 14.58 -12.73
C GLU A 12 -2.68 15.15 -13.02
N LYS A 13 -2.41 15.49 -14.28
CA LYS A 13 -1.12 16.09 -14.67
C LYS A 13 -0.84 17.39 -13.92
N SER A 14 -1.85 18.25 -13.76
CA SER A 14 -1.71 19.51 -13.02
C SER A 14 -1.42 19.27 -11.55
N LEU A 15 -2.10 18.31 -10.91
CA LEU A 15 -1.85 17.97 -9.52
C LEU A 15 -0.44 17.41 -9.29
N VAL A 16 0.05 16.55 -10.19
CA VAL A 16 1.42 16.02 -10.12
C VAL A 16 2.46 17.12 -10.30
N GLN A 17 2.28 18.01 -11.29
CA GLN A 17 3.22 19.11 -11.55
C GLN A 17 3.31 20.12 -10.38
N ASN A 18 2.23 20.29 -9.64
CA ASN A 18 2.17 21.19 -8.49
C ASN A 18 2.47 20.48 -7.16
N ASN A 19 2.93 19.22 -7.19
CA ASN A 19 3.17 18.40 -6.01
C ASN A 19 1.95 18.24 -5.07
N CYS A 20 0.74 18.41 -5.60
CA CYS A 20 -0.52 18.16 -4.89
C CYS A 20 -0.95 16.69 -4.96
N LEU A 21 -0.30 15.91 -5.84
CA LEU A 21 -0.51 14.46 -5.97
C LEU A 21 0.83 13.78 -6.22
N SER A 22 1.22 12.88 -5.31
CA SER A 22 2.43 12.07 -5.47
C SER A 22 2.09 10.72 -6.13
N ARG A 23 2.96 10.28 -7.04
CA ARG A 23 2.87 8.93 -7.60
C ARG A 23 3.28 7.90 -6.52
N PRO A 24 2.57 6.77 -6.39
CA PRO A 24 2.88 5.81 -5.35
C PRO A 24 4.22 5.12 -5.62
N ASN A 25 5.09 5.10 -4.62
CA ASN A 25 6.32 4.30 -4.58
C ASN A 25 6.13 3.12 -3.62
N ILE A 26 6.17 1.90 -4.13
CA ILE A 26 5.63 0.72 -3.44
C ILE A 26 6.74 -0.28 -3.16
N PHE A 27 6.83 -0.74 -1.91
CA PHE A 27 7.65 -1.89 -1.54
C PHE A 27 6.80 -3.15 -1.50
N LEU A 28 7.26 -4.21 -2.16
CA LEU A 28 6.60 -5.51 -2.21
C LEU A 28 7.40 -6.48 -1.35
N CYS A 29 6.78 -7.01 -0.29
CA CYS A 29 7.42 -7.98 0.59
C CYS A 29 7.91 -9.24 -0.18
N PRO A 30 9.15 -9.72 0.06
CA PRO A 30 9.69 -10.90 -0.62
C PRO A 30 8.86 -12.18 -0.47
N GLU A 31 8.05 -12.26 0.59
CA GLU A 31 7.19 -13.39 0.93
C GLU A 31 5.92 -13.46 0.06
N ILE A 32 5.69 -12.49 -0.84
CA ILE A 32 4.55 -12.50 -1.77
C ILE A 32 4.73 -13.61 -2.81
N GLU A 33 3.68 -14.42 -2.99
CA GLU A 33 3.66 -15.50 -3.99
C GLU A 33 3.98 -14.96 -5.41
N PRO A 34 4.87 -15.63 -6.19
CA PRO A 34 5.31 -15.14 -7.51
C PRO A 34 4.16 -14.81 -8.49
N LYS A 35 3.09 -15.61 -8.48
CA LYS A 35 1.91 -15.39 -9.32
C LYS A 35 1.19 -14.09 -8.97
N LEU A 36 1.10 -13.76 -7.68
CA LEU A 36 0.53 -12.50 -7.20
C LEU A 36 1.49 -11.33 -7.44
N LEU A 37 2.79 -11.53 -7.22
CA LEU A 37 3.83 -10.52 -7.42
C LEU A 37 3.79 -9.94 -8.84
N GLY A 38 3.67 -10.80 -9.87
CA GLY A 38 3.54 -10.37 -11.26
C GLY A 38 2.32 -9.46 -11.48
N LYS A 39 1.15 -9.90 -10.98
CA LYS A 39 -0.10 -9.12 -11.08
C LYS A 39 0.01 -7.77 -10.37
N LEU A 40 0.64 -7.73 -9.20
CA LEU A 40 0.84 -6.49 -8.46
C LEU A 40 1.73 -5.53 -9.26
N LYS A 41 2.87 -6.00 -9.80
CA LYS A 41 3.74 -5.18 -10.64
C LYS A 41 3.02 -4.60 -11.87
N ASP A 42 2.14 -5.39 -12.50
CA ASP A 42 1.34 -4.92 -13.63
C ASP A 42 0.34 -3.82 -13.25
N ILE A 43 -0.33 -3.97 -12.09
CA ILE A 43 -1.25 -2.96 -11.55
C ILE A 43 -0.47 -1.67 -11.25
N ILE A 44 0.65 -1.78 -10.54
CA ILE A 44 1.49 -0.64 -10.18
C ILE A 44 1.90 0.14 -11.43
N LYS A 45 2.40 -0.55 -12.45
CA LYS A 45 2.79 0.06 -13.72
C LYS A 45 1.60 0.72 -14.43
N ARG A 46 0.44 0.06 -14.49
CA ARG A 46 -0.78 0.61 -15.12
C ARG A 46 -1.22 1.92 -14.48
N HIS A 47 -1.02 2.07 -13.17
CA HIS A 47 -1.38 3.25 -12.40
C HIS A 47 -0.22 4.24 -12.22
N GLN A 48 0.85 4.12 -13.01
CA GLN A 48 2.02 5.02 -12.99
C GLN A 48 2.73 5.07 -11.64
N GLY A 49 2.65 4.00 -10.85
CA GLY A 49 3.43 3.82 -9.63
C GLY A 49 4.82 3.23 -9.92
N THR A 50 5.69 3.28 -8.92
CA THR A 50 7.04 2.70 -8.96
C THR A 50 7.18 1.60 -7.92
N VAL A 51 8.12 0.68 -8.14
CA VAL A 51 8.51 -0.33 -7.15
C VAL A 51 9.89 0.05 -6.60
N THR A 52 10.05 -0.01 -5.29
CA THR A 52 11.33 0.23 -4.59
C THR A 52 11.79 -1.03 -3.86
N GLU A 53 13.11 -1.22 -3.79
CA GLU A 53 13.76 -2.24 -2.97
C GLU A 53 14.09 -1.74 -1.55
N ASP A 54 13.98 -0.42 -1.33
CA ASP A 54 14.18 0.19 -0.03
C ASP A 54 12.83 0.50 0.63
N LYS A 55 12.51 -0.26 1.67
CA LYS A 55 11.28 -0.13 2.47
C LYS A 55 11.15 1.23 3.14
N SER A 56 12.26 1.89 3.51
CA SER A 56 12.23 3.19 4.19
C SER A 56 11.82 4.34 3.26
N ASN A 57 12.07 4.18 1.95
CA ASN A 57 11.72 5.14 0.91
C ASN A 57 10.35 4.86 0.25
N ALA A 58 9.61 3.87 0.76
CA ALA A 58 8.33 3.48 0.21
C ALA A 58 7.19 4.33 0.79
N SER A 59 6.30 4.79 -0.08
CA SER A 59 5.01 5.39 0.33
C SER A 59 4.01 4.34 0.82
N HIS A 60 4.13 3.10 0.32
CA HIS A 60 3.24 1.98 0.64
C HIS A 60 4.04 0.69 0.73
N VAL A 61 3.61 -0.21 1.62
CA VAL A 61 4.21 -1.54 1.80
C VAL A 61 3.12 -2.57 1.63
N VAL A 62 3.32 -3.52 0.71
CA VAL A 62 2.39 -4.63 0.50
C VAL A 62 2.96 -5.88 1.15
N TYR A 63 2.18 -6.48 2.04
CA TYR A 63 2.48 -7.75 2.68
C TYR A 63 1.70 -8.90 2.01
N PRO A 64 2.19 -10.15 2.08
CA PRO A 64 1.37 -11.30 1.71
C PRO A 64 0.13 -11.38 2.61
N VAL A 65 -0.88 -12.11 2.14
CA VAL A 65 -2.00 -12.49 2.99
C VAL A 65 -1.46 -13.33 4.16
N PRO A 66 -1.81 -13.01 5.43
CA PRO A 66 -1.40 -13.80 6.57
C PRO A 66 -1.83 -15.26 6.41
N GLY A 67 -0.92 -16.20 6.67
CA GLY A 67 -1.16 -17.63 6.47
C GLY A 67 -2.15 -18.25 7.45
N ASN A 68 -2.36 -17.62 8.62
CA ASN A 68 -3.38 -18.03 9.58
C ASN A 68 -4.53 -17.01 9.57
N LEU A 69 -5.59 -17.31 8.83
CA LEU A 69 -6.86 -16.58 8.90
C LEU A 69 -7.80 -17.18 9.97
N GLU A 70 -7.43 -18.33 10.54
CA GLU A 70 -8.24 -19.03 11.53
C GLU A 70 -7.79 -18.68 12.96
N GLU A 71 -8.72 -17.98 13.61
CA GLU A 71 -9.12 -18.07 15.02
C GLU A 71 -8.35 -17.23 16.08
N GLU A 72 -9.09 -16.21 16.57
CA GLU A 72 -9.06 -15.64 17.93
C GLU A 72 -8.12 -14.48 18.31
N GLU A 73 -7.15 -14.07 17.49
CA GLU A 73 -6.39 -12.82 17.79
C GLU A 73 -7.15 -11.56 17.33
N TRP A 74 -8.23 -11.25 18.04
CA TRP A 74 -9.00 -10.00 17.89
C TRP A 74 -8.14 -8.75 18.08
N VAL A 75 -7.05 -8.88 18.84
CA VAL A 75 -6.12 -7.81 19.17
C VAL A 75 -4.68 -8.27 19.08
N ARG A 76 -3.80 -7.40 18.59
CA ARG A 76 -2.34 -7.59 18.68
C ARG A 76 -1.68 -6.44 19.45
N PRO A 77 -0.73 -6.70 20.36
CA PRO A 77 0.06 -5.64 21.01
C PRO A 77 0.93 -4.87 20.01
N VAL A 78 0.83 -3.54 20.01
CA VAL A 78 1.64 -2.64 19.16
C VAL A 78 2.77 -1.99 19.97
N MET A 79 2.51 -1.67 21.24
CA MET A 79 3.49 -1.00 22.12
C MET A 79 3.27 -1.40 23.58
N LYS A 80 4.34 -1.55 24.35
CA LYS A 80 4.28 -1.75 25.82
C LYS A 80 5.02 -0.61 26.52
N ARG A 81 4.39 0.00 27.52
CA ARG A 81 4.99 1.04 28.37
C ARG A 81 4.53 0.87 29.81
N ASP A 82 5.46 0.57 30.71
CA ASP A 82 5.20 0.30 32.13
C ASP A 82 4.08 -0.76 32.33
N LYS A 83 2.93 -0.33 32.86
CA LYS A 83 1.75 -1.16 33.12
C LYS A 83 0.68 -1.06 32.01
N GLN A 84 1.01 -0.45 30.87
CA GLN A 84 0.08 -0.20 29.77
C GLN A 84 0.54 -0.89 28.48
N VAL A 85 -0.43 -1.34 27.69
CA VAL A 85 -0.23 -1.94 26.37
C VAL A 85 -1.16 -1.26 25.38
N LEU A 86 -0.60 -0.77 24.27
CA LEU A 86 -1.38 -0.35 23.11
C LEU A 86 -1.72 -1.60 22.29
N LEU A 87 -3.00 -1.81 22.05
CA LEU A 87 -3.53 -2.90 21.24
C LEU A 87 -4.04 -2.35 19.91
N HIS A 88 -3.83 -3.10 18.84
CA HIS A 88 -4.49 -2.87 17.55
C HIS A 88 -5.55 -3.94 17.35
N TRP A 89 -6.74 -3.54 16.94
CA TRP A 89 -7.82 -4.46 16.68
C TRP A 89 -7.66 -5.05 15.27
N GLY A 90 -7.45 -6.36 15.19
CA GLY A 90 -7.11 -7.04 13.94
C GLY A 90 -8.16 -6.77 12.85
N TYR A 91 -7.71 -6.33 11.67
CA TYR A 91 -8.55 -5.98 10.50
C TYR A 91 -9.41 -4.72 10.62
N TYR A 92 -9.29 -3.94 11.70
CA TYR A 92 -9.97 -2.66 11.82
C TYR A 92 -8.94 -1.53 11.76
N PRO A 93 -9.21 -0.44 11.01
CA PRO A 93 -8.32 0.71 11.00
C PRO A 93 -8.27 1.35 12.38
N ASP A 94 -7.09 1.82 12.78
CA ASP A 94 -6.87 2.66 13.97
C ASP A 94 -7.45 4.07 13.77
#